data_AF-A0A382ID54-F1
#
_entry.id   AF-A0A382ID54-F1
#
_cell.length_a   1.000
_cell.length_b   1.000
_cell.length_c   1.000
_cell.angle_alpha   90.00
_cell.angle_beta   90.00
_cell.angle_gamma   90.00
#
_symmetry.space_group_name_H-M   'P 1'
#
loop_
_entity.id
_entity.type
_entity.pdbx_description
1 polymer ?
#
loop_
_entity_poly.entity_id
_entity_poly.type
_entity_poly.pdbx_seq_one_letter_code
_entity_poly.pdbx_strand_id
1 'polypeptide(L)'
;PGNSLSFKQESESKFKDTVVSLLIDSSGSMRGRSMSLAAICGDIIGSTLERCYVKTEILGFTTKHWKGGESKKSWVNQGSPPSPGRLNDLRHIIFKSADDNFRRARKSFGIMLREGLLKENVDGEALAWAHQRLSKRNEDRKILIVISDGAPVDDSTLSTNHSNFLDNHLRQIIHTIETQSNVELLAIGIGHDVTKYYERSITINRAEELAEALLEKLTELFNN
;
A
#
# COMPACT_ATOMS: atom_id res chain seq x y z
N PRO A 1 52.98 5.05 -18.79
CA PRO A 1 52.01 5.03 -19.91
C PRO A 1 51.22 3.72 -19.92
N GLY A 2 49.94 3.76 -19.53
CA GLY A 2 49.09 2.56 -19.51
C GLY A 2 47.99 2.62 -18.46
N ASN A 3 47.22 3.70 -18.39
CA ASN A 3 45.95 3.66 -17.66
C ASN A 3 44.90 3.08 -18.60
N SER A 4 44.46 1.86 -18.30
CA SER A 4 43.24 1.30 -18.85
C SER A 4 42.07 2.14 -18.35
N LEU A 5 41.61 3.07 -19.20
CA LEU A 5 40.32 3.70 -19.05
C LEU A 5 39.27 2.60 -19.23
N SER A 6 38.81 2.01 -18.13
CA SER A 6 37.62 1.17 -18.14
C SER A 6 36.43 2.05 -18.50
N PHE A 7 36.07 2.05 -19.78
CA PHE A 7 34.77 2.53 -20.21
C PHE A 7 33.72 1.61 -19.58
N LYS A 8 33.24 2.00 -18.40
CA LYS A 8 31.99 1.47 -17.83
C LYS A 8 30.88 2.09 -18.66
N GLN A 9 30.47 1.41 -19.72
CA GLN A 9 29.30 1.77 -20.49
C GLN A 9 28.12 1.72 -19.51
N GLU A 10 27.57 2.90 -19.17
CA GLU A 10 26.35 2.99 -18.39
C GLU A 10 25.27 2.33 -19.25
N SER A 11 24.89 1.10 -18.91
CA SER A 11 23.59 0.62 -19.35
C SER A 11 22.60 1.57 -18.69
N GLU A 12 21.95 2.42 -19.48
CA GLU A 12 20.73 3.09 -19.05
C GLU A 12 19.74 1.98 -18.69
N SER A 13 19.78 1.59 -17.41
CA SER A 13 19.16 0.37 -16.96
C SER A 13 17.68 0.64 -16.77
N LYS A 14 16.84 -0.30 -17.20
CA LYS A 14 15.38 -0.36 -16.94
C LYS A 14 15.01 0.00 -15.49
N PHE A 15 15.95 -0.16 -14.56
CA PHE A 15 15.87 0.22 -13.17
C PHE A 15 15.60 1.71 -12.91
N LYS A 16 16.12 2.64 -13.74
CA LYS A 16 15.81 4.08 -13.60
C LYS A 16 14.38 4.42 -14.04
N ASP A 17 13.76 3.58 -14.87
CA ASP A 17 12.38 3.74 -15.34
C ASP A 17 11.41 2.84 -14.55
N THR A 18 11.55 2.88 -13.23
CA THR A 18 10.72 2.13 -12.28
C THR A 18 10.06 3.09 -11.30
N VAL A 19 8.79 2.84 -11.01
CA VAL A 19 8.03 3.52 -9.95
C VAL A 19 7.46 2.51 -8.96
N VAL A 20 7.60 2.83 -7.67
CA VAL A 20 7.11 2.02 -6.56
C VAL A 20 6.09 2.81 -5.74
N SER A 21 4.93 2.22 -5.47
CA SER A 21 3.93 2.79 -4.57
C SER A 21 3.84 1.94 -3.31
N LEU A 22 4.05 2.55 -2.14
CA LEU A 22 3.80 1.92 -0.85
C LEU A 22 2.40 2.31 -0.39
N LEU A 23 1.50 1.35 -0.23
CA LEU A 23 0.16 1.55 0.30
C LEU A 23 0.08 1.01 1.73
N ILE A 24 -0.04 1.92 2.70
CA ILE A 24 0.05 1.58 4.12
C ILE A 24 -1.35 1.60 4.75
N ASP A 25 -1.73 0.49 5.38
CA ASP A 25 -2.94 0.42 6.19
C ASP A 25 -2.79 1.33 7.42
N SER A 26 -3.73 2.25 7.57
CA SER A 26 -3.86 3.13 8.73
C SER A 26 -5.15 2.81 9.50
N SER A 27 -5.49 1.53 9.61
CA SER A 27 -6.62 1.02 10.41
C SER A 27 -6.31 1.00 11.91
N GLY A 28 -7.35 0.77 12.71
CA GLY A 28 -7.27 0.73 14.16
C GLY A 28 -6.47 -0.45 14.70
N SER A 29 -6.44 -1.58 13.98
CA SER A 29 -5.61 -2.75 14.32
C SER A 29 -4.12 -2.41 14.23
N MET A 30 -3.75 -1.50 13.32
CA MET A 30 -2.37 -1.07 13.16
C MET A 30 -1.85 -0.25 14.36
N ARG A 31 -2.69 0.13 15.32
CA ARG A 31 -2.29 1.05 16.41
C ARG A 31 -1.04 0.58 17.19
N GLY A 32 -0.19 1.55 17.54
CA GLY A 32 0.99 1.31 18.37
C GLY A 32 2.13 0.66 17.58
N ARG A 33 2.47 -0.58 17.92
CA ARG A 33 3.68 -1.26 17.39
C ARG A 33 3.58 -1.49 15.89
N SER A 34 2.42 -1.93 15.38
CA SER A 34 2.27 -2.27 13.95
C SER A 34 2.44 -1.04 13.06
N MET A 35 1.82 0.09 13.40
CA MET A 35 1.94 1.36 12.67
C MET A 35 3.36 1.92 12.79
N SER A 36 4.00 1.79 13.95
CA SER A 36 5.41 2.18 14.12
C SER A 36 6.32 1.34 13.22
N LEU A 37 6.09 0.03 13.13
CA LEU A 37 6.83 -0.87 12.27
C LEU A 37 6.59 -0.53 10.79
N ALA A 38 5.33 -0.33 10.38
CA ALA A 38 4.99 0.10 9.02
C ALA A 38 5.63 1.45 8.67
N ALA A 39 5.71 2.40 9.62
CA ALA A 39 6.39 3.67 9.44
C ALA A 39 7.89 3.51 9.17
N ILE A 40 8.55 2.68 9.97
CA ILE A 40 9.97 2.35 9.80
C ILE A 40 10.17 1.65 8.45
N CYS A 41 9.29 0.73 8.08
CA CYS A 41 9.37 0.05 6.78
C CYS A 41 9.23 1.01 5.61
N GLY A 42 8.23 1.90 5.66
CA GLY A 42 8.06 2.94 4.64
C GLY A 42 9.27 3.89 4.54
N ASP A 43 9.90 4.23 5.67
CA ASP A 43 11.12 5.06 5.71
C ASP A 43 12.32 4.34 5.10
N ILE A 44 12.58 3.10 5.50
CA ILE A 44 13.70 2.29 4.99
C ILE A 44 13.53 2.04 3.49
N ILE A 45 12.37 1.53 3.05
CA ILE A 45 12.12 1.22 1.64
C ILE A 45 12.21 2.48 0.80
N GLY A 46 11.44 3.52 1.15
CA GLY A 46 11.35 4.70 0.32
C GLY A 46 12.65 5.50 0.26
N SER A 47 13.39 5.60 1.38
CA SER A 47 14.70 6.27 1.36
C SER A 47 15.78 5.47 0.62
N THR A 48 15.69 4.14 0.61
CA THR A 48 16.61 3.28 -0.14
C THR A 48 16.35 3.36 -1.64
N LEU A 49 15.09 3.23 -2.06
CA LEU A 49 14.69 3.31 -3.47
C LEU A 49 15.01 4.68 -4.09
N GLU A 50 14.83 5.78 -3.35
CA GLU A 50 15.22 7.10 -3.85
C GLU A 50 16.73 7.25 -4.07
N ARG A 51 17.57 6.66 -3.21
CA ARG A 51 19.04 6.65 -3.42
C ARG A 51 19.44 5.86 -4.66
N CYS A 52 18.59 4.91 -5.03
CA CYS A 52 18.68 4.11 -6.24
C CYS A 52 18.05 4.79 -7.46
N TYR A 53 17.60 6.06 -7.35
CA TYR A 53 16.91 6.83 -8.39
C TYR A 53 15.57 6.23 -8.86
N VAL A 54 14.98 5.36 -8.06
CA VAL A 54 13.64 4.81 -8.30
C VAL A 54 12.60 5.79 -7.76
N LYS A 55 11.57 6.09 -8.57
CA LYS A 55 10.47 6.95 -8.15
C LYS A 55 9.63 6.24 -7.10
N THR A 56 9.28 6.92 -6.00
CA THR A 56 8.54 6.27 -4.91
C THR A 56 7.44 7.16 -4.36
N GLU A 57 6.20 6.68 -4.35
CA GLU A 57 5.10 7.30 -3.62
C GLU A 57 4.71 6.50 -2.38
N ILE A 58 4.22 7.23 -1.37
CA ILE A 58 3.84 6.66 -0.08
C ILE A 58 2.44 7.14 0.25
N LEU A 59 1.56 6.17 0.29
CA LEU A 59 0.13 6.32 0.39
C LEU A 59 -0.33 5.70 1.71
N GLY A 60 -1.39 6.27 2.27
CA GLY A 60 -2.10 5.71 3.41
C GLY A 60 -3.57 5.57 3.10
N PHE A 61 -4.23 4.62 3.75
CA PHE A 61 -5.68 4.50 3.65
C PHE A 61 -6.30 4.17 5.00
N THR A 62 -7.53 4.66 5.19
CA THR A 62 -8.42 4.36 6.31
C THR A 62 -9.81 4.88 5.95
N THR A 63 -10.74 4.92 6.89
CA THR A 63 -12.04 5.58 6.74
C THR A 63 -12.05 6.98 7.34
N LYS A 64 -12.99 7.84 6.94
CA LYS A 64 -13.15 9.17 7.57
C LYS A 64 -13.74 9.04 8.97
N HIS A 65 -14.64 8.07 9.15
CA HIS A 65 -15.42 7.87 10.37
C HIS A 65 -15.41 6.40 10.76
N TRP A 66 -15.58 6.15 12.04
CA TRP A 66 -15.99 4.83 12.52
C TRP A 66 -17.47 4.62 12.16
N LYS A 67 -17.82 3.41 11.76
CA LYS A 67 -19.19 2.94 11.58
C LYS A 67 -19.99 3.79 10.60
N GLY A 68 -19.39 4.12 9.46
CA GLY A 68 -20.12 4.43 8.24
C GLY A 68 -20.31 5.90 7.84
N GLY A 69 -19.99 6.89 8.67
CA GLY A 69 -19.93 8.30 8.24
C GLY A 69 -21.17 8.81 7.49
N GLU A 70 -20.96 9.64 6.47
CA GLU A 70 -22.01 10.21 5.63
C GLU A 70 -22.63 9.17 4.69
N SER A 71 -21.84 8.22 4.16
CA SER A 71 -22.36 7.08 3.39
C SER A 71 -23.51 6.36 4.10
N LYS A 72 -23.31 5.98 5.38
CA LYS A 72 -24.35 5.30 6.17
C LYS A 72 -25.54 6.21 6.47
N LYS A 73 -25.31 7.47 6.84
CA LYS A 73 -26.40 8.42 7.12
C LYS A 73 -27.28 8.62 5.88
N SER A 74 -26.66 8.77 4.71
CA SER A 74 -27.37 8.92 3.45
C SER A 74 -28.23 7.70 3.14
N TRP A 75 -27.69 6.49 3.33
CA TRP A 75 -28.44 5.24 3.15
C TRP A 75 -29.64 5.13 4.10
N VAL A 76 -29.47 5.44 5.39
CA VAL A 76 -30.57 5.44 6.37
C VAL A 76 -31.64 6.47 6.00
N ASN A 77 -31.24 7.68 5.58
CA ASN A 77 -32.17 8.73 5.17
C ASN A 77 -32.98 8.37 3.92
N GLN A 78 -32.47 7.46 3.08
CA GLN A 78 -33.17 6.92 1.91
C GLN A 78 -34.13 5.76 2.24
N GLY A 79 -34.32 5.44 3.53
CA GLY A 79 -35.17 4.33 3.97
C GLY A 79 -34.47 2.97 3.94
N SER A 80 -33.14 2.96 3.97
CA SER A 80 -32.33 1.74 4.05
C SER A 80 -32.61 0.73 2.93
N PRO A 81 -32.50 1.12 1.65
CA PRO A 81 -32.73 0.20 0.53
C PRO A 81 -31.84 -1.05 0.62
N PRO A 82 -32.31 -2.23 0.16
CA PRO A 82 -31.55 -3.46 0.22
C PRO A 82 -30.28 -3.41 -0.64
N SER A 83 -29.29 -4.22 -0.28
CA SER A 83 -28.00 -4.34 -0.99
C SER A 83 -27.25 -3.00 -1.13
N PRO A 84 -26.93 -2.30 -0.01
CA PRO A 84 -26.32 -0.98 -0.04
C PRO A 84 -24.89 -0.94 -0.58
N GLY A 85 -24.19 -2.08 -0.62
CA GLY A 85 -22.75 -2.11 -0.85
C GLY A 85 -22.00 -1.43 0.29
N ARG A 86 -20.89 -0.74 -0.03
CA ARG A 86 -20.04 -0.06 0.96
C ARG A 86 -20.78 1.10 1.62
N LEU A 87 -20.76 1.11 2.96
CA LEU A 87 -21.43 2.13 3.76
C LEU A 87 -20.49 3.01 4.59
N ASN A 88 -19.19 3.08 4.30
CA ASN A 88 -18.27 3.97 5.00
C ASN A 88 -17.47 4.88 4.07
N ASP A 89 -17.28 6.13 4.48
CA ASP A 89 -16.50 7.11 3.75
C ASP A 89 -15.02 6.77 3.75
N LEU A 90 -14.41 6.77 2.57
CA LEU A 90 -12.98 6.49 2.41
C LEU A 90 -12.13 7.72 2.75
N ARG A 91 -10.94 7.47 3.30
CA ARG A 91 -9.87 8.45 3.51
C ARG A 91 -8.58 7.90 2.92
N HIS A 92 -8.26 8.36 1.72
CA HIS A 92 -6.96 8.13 1.09
C HIS A 92 -6.02 9.29 1.37
N ILE A 93 -4.76 8.98 1.63
CA ILE A 93 -3.75 9.93 2.09
C ILE A 93 -2.53 9.79 1.19
N ILE A 94 -2.00 10.90 0.72
CA ILE A 94 -0.72 10.93 0.02
C ILE A 94 0.28 11.52 1.01
N PHE A 95 1.07 10.67 1.65
CA PHE A 95 2.15 11.15 2.53
C PHE A 95 3.31 11.71 1.71
N LYS A 96 3.55 11.12 0.53
CA LYS A 96 4.57 11.51 -0.42
C LYS A 96 4.14 11.15 -1.85
N SER A 97 4.21 12.08 -2.78
CA SER A 97 4.01 11.78 -4.21
C SER A 97 5.30 11.23 -4.84
N ALA A 98 5.19 10.50 -5.95
CA ALA A 98 6.33 9.88 -6.63
C ALA A 98 7.41 10.89 -7.05
N ASP A 99 7.01 12.12 -7.39
CA ASP A 99 7.90 13.20 -7.84
C ASP A 99 8.38 14.11 -6.70
N ASP A 100 7.86 13.94 -5.49
CA ASP A 100 8.32 14.69 -4.32
C ASP A 100 9.61 14.08 -3.77
N ASN A 101 10.49 14.91 -3.21
CA ASN A 101 11.68 14.43 -2.51
C ASN A 101 11.34 13.94 -1.09
N PHE A 102 11.89 12.80 -0.68
CA PHE A 102 11.64 12.20 0.64
C PHE A 102 11.92 13.12 1.82
N ARG A 103 12.94 13.99 1.73
CA ARG A 103 13.27 14.95 2.79
C ARG A 103 12.09 15.87 3.11
N ARG A 104 11.28 16.24 2.11
CA ARG A 104 10.07 17.07 2.31
C ARG A 104 8.94 16.26 2.93
N ALA A 105 8.83 14.98 2.58
CA ALA A 105 7.79 14.08 3.06
C ALA A 105 7.93 13.66 4.53
N ARG A 106 9.12 13.78 5.15
CA ARG A 106 9.33 13.39 6.56
C ARG A 106 8.32 14.00 7.54
N LYS A 107 7.88 15.25 7.31
CA LYS A 107 6.85 15.86 8.16
C LYS A 107 5.49 15.14 8.01
N SER A 108 5.16 14.70 6.81
CA SER A 108 3.95 13.93 6.50
C SER A 108 3.98 12.53 7.12
N PHE A 109 5.15 11.88 7.22
CA PHE A 109 5.30 10.60 7.92
C PHE A 109 4.88 10.66 9.39
N GLY A 110 5.16 11.78 10.08
CA GLY A 110 4.71 11.97 11.46
C GLY A 110 3.19 12.01 11.62
N ILE A 111 2.43 12.32 10.55
CA ILE A 111 0.96 12.31 10.56
C ILE A 111 0.44 10.86 10.66
N MET A 112 1.13 9.92 10.04
CA MET A 112 0.77 8.49 10.06
C MET A 112 0.75 7.91 11.48
N LEU A 113 1.57 8.46 12.38
CA LEU A 113 1.64 8.05 13.79
C LEU A 113 0.54 8.67 14.66
N ARG A 114 -0.34 9.51 14.12
CA ARG A 114 -1.42 10.13 14.90
C ARG A 114 -2.54 9.12 15.14
N GLU A 115 -2.73 8.75 16.41
CA GLU A 115 -3.83 7.90 16.89
C GLU A 115 -5.22 8.26 16.31
N GLY A 116 -5.55 9.55 16.22
CA GLY A 116 -6.85 10.00 15.69
C GLY A 116 -7.06 9.77 14.19
N LEU A 117 -6.00 9.39 13.46
CA LEU A 117 -6.09 9.00 12.06
C LEU A 117 -6.76 7.63 11.94
N LEU A 118 -6.40 6.69 12.82
CA LEU A 118 -6.62 5.26 12.65
C LEU A 118 -8.08 4.84 12.86
N LYS A 119 -8.69 4.22 11.83
CA LYS A 119 -10.12 3.81 11.84
C LYS A 119 -10.34 2.44 11.21
N GLU A 120 -11.28 2.30 10.27
CA GLU A 120 -11.65 1.01 9.69
C GLU A 120 -10.84 0.70 8.42
N ASN A 121 -10.82 -0.57 8.04
CA ASN A 121 -10.07 -1.09 6.91
C ASN A 121 -11.02 -1.43 5.76
N VAL A 122 -10.84 -0.71 4.64
CA VAL A 122 -11.52 -0.97 3.36
C VAL A 122 -10.47 -1.12 2.24
N ASP A 123 -9.52 -2.02 2.47
CA ASP A 123 -8.33 -2.25 1.65
C ASP A 123 -8.61 -2.49 0.16
N GLY A 124 -9.67 -3.22 -0.21
CA GLY A 124 -10.01 -3.44 -1.63
C GLY A 124 -10.20 -2.14 -2.40
N GLU A 125 -10.89 -1.15 -1.81
CA GLU A 125 -11.09 0.18 -2.41
C GLU A 125 -9.78 0.98 -2.44
N ALA A 126 -8.98 0.88 -1.38
CA ALA A 126 -7.70 1.55 -1.29
C ALA A 126 -6.69 0.99 -2.31
N LEU A 127 -6.71 -0.32 -2.53
CA LEU A 127 -5.86 -1.02 -3.48
C LEU A 127 -6.23 -0.64 -4.91
N ALA A 128 -7.52 -0.61 -5.23
CA ALA A 128 -8.01 -0.12 -6.51
C ALA A 128 -7.61 1.34 -6.77
N TRP A 129 -7.69 2.20 -5.74
CA TRP A 129 -7.25 3.59 -5.83
C TRP A 129 -5.74 3.73 -6.08
N ALA A 130 -4.92 3.01 -5.32
CA ALA A 130 -3.47 3.03 -5.48
C ALA A 130 -3.05 2.49 -6.86
N HIS A 131 -3.66 1.39 -7.29
CA HIS A 131 -3.46 0.82 -8.62
C HIS A 131 -3.79 1.84 -9.72
N GLN A 132 -4.97 2.47 -9.66
CA GLN A 132 -5.38 3.45 -10.66
C GLN A 132 -4.40 4.64 -10.73
N ARG A 133 -3.87 5.09 -9.59
CA ARG A 133 -2.84 6.15 -9.55
C ARG A 133 -1.57 5.69 -10.24
N LEU A 134 -1.09 4.51 -9.89
CA LEU A 134 0.14 3.94 -10.39
C LEU A 134 0.07 3.62 -11.89
N SER A 135 -1.05 3.09 -12.38
CA SER A 135 -1.25 2.79 -13.81
C SER A 135 -1.19 4.04 -14.70
N LYS A 136 -1.47 5.23 -14.17
CA LYS A 136 -1.37 6.50 -14.91
C LYS A 136 0.06 7.05 -15.00
N ARG A 137 1.03 6.40 -14.36
CA ARG A 137 2.44 6.77 -14.43
C ARG A 137 3.06 6.34 -15.76
N ASN A 138 4.03 7.12 -16.21
CA ASN A 138 4.69 6.91 -17.50
C ASN A 138 5.83 5.89 -17.42
N GLU A 139 6.36 5.64 -16.22
CA GLU A 139 7.43 4.67 -16.00
C GLU A 139 7.00 3.27 -16.43
N ASP A 140 7.84 2.57 -17.19
CA ASP A 140 7.51 1.25 -17.75
C ASP A 140 7.21 0.23 -16.66
N ARG A 141 8.09 0.17 -15.65
CA ARG A 141 7.95 -0.78 -14.55
C ARG A 141 7.23 -0.17 -13.36
N LYS A 142 6.17 -0.85 -12.90
CA LYS A 142 5.28 -0.36 -11.84
C LYS A 142 5.12 -1.42 -10.76
N ILE A 143 5.46 -1.07 -9.52
CA ILE A 143 5.37 -1.98 -8.37
C ILE A 143 4.46 -1.36 -7.31
N LEU A 144 3.46 -2.10 -6.85
CA LEU A 144 2.57 -1.73 -5.75
C LEU A 144 2.85 -2.66 -4.56
N ILE A 145 3.30 -2.08 -3.46
CA ILE A 145 3.59 -2.79 -2.22
C ILE A 145 2.56 -2.40 -1.17
N VAL A 146 1.78 -3.36 -0.69
CA VAL A 146 0.80 -3.15 0.40
C VAL A 146 1.45 -3.49 1.74
N ILE A 147 1.29 -2.63 2.74
CA ILE A 147 1.71 -2.90 4.13
C ILE A 147 0.46 -2.93 4.99
N SER A 148 0.10 -4.10 5.52
CA SER A 148 -1.16 -4.32 6.24
C SER A 148 -0.99 -5.33 7.38
N ASP A 149 -1.86 -5.26 8.39
CA ASP A 149 -1.94 -6.23 9.48
C ASP A 149 -3.12 -7.20 9.37
N GLY A 150 -3.80 -7.29 8.22
CA GLY A 150 -4.72 -8.40 7.99
C GLY A 150 -5.85 -8.14 7.03
N ALA A 151 -7.06 -8.47 7.49
CA ALA A 151 -8.28 -8.56 6.68
C ALA A 151 -9.09 -7.25 6.72
N PRO A 152 -9.91 -7.00 5.70
CA PRO A 152 -10.80 -5.85 5.70
C PRO A 152 -11.87 -5.97 6.79
N VAL A 153 -12.06 -4.89 7.55
CA VAL A 153 -13.07 -4.78 8.60
C VAL A 153 -13.63 -3.37 8.61
N ASP A 154 -14.90 -3.27 8.19
CA ASP A 154 -15.75 -2.08 8.34
C ASP A 154 -17.13 -2.50 8.84
N ASP A 155 -17.48 -2.07 10.05
CA ASP A 155 -18.67 -2.53 10.77
C ASP A 155 -19.96 -2.24 10.01
N SER A 156 -20.05 -1.06 9.38
CA SER A 156 -21.30 -0.64 8.73
C SER A 156 -21.54 -1.32 7.40
N THR A 157 -20.48 -1.56 6.63
CA THR A 157 -20.58 -2.38 5.43
C THR A 157 -20.88 -3.85 5.80
N LEU A 158 -20.18 -4.43 6.76
CA LEU A 158 -20.34 -5.86 7.09
C LEU A 158 -21.68 -6.18 7.78
N SER A 159 -22.25 -5.25 8.56
CA SER A 159 -23.55 -5.47 9.22
C SER A 159 -24.76 -5.41 8.29
N THR A 160 -24.60 -4.86 7.08
CA THR A 160 -25.70 -4.61 6.13
C THR A 160 -25.56 -5.36 4.82
N ASN A 161 -24.47 -6.13 4.67
CA ASN A 161 -24.19 -6.98 3.52
C ASN A 161 -23.89 -8.41 3.99
N HIS A 162 -23.72 -9.34 3.05
CA HIS A 162 -23.16 -10.66 3.37
C HIS A 162 -21.78 -10.56 4.06
N SER A 163 -21.47 -11.49 4.95
CA SER A 163 -20.27 -11.46 5.82
C SER A 163 -18.96 -11.38 5.05
N ASN A 164 -18.93 -11.87 3.81
CA ASN A 164 -17.73 -11.93 2.98
C ASN A 164 -17.65 -10.75 1.99
N PHE A 165 -18.49 -9.72 2.12
CA PHE A 165 -18.55 -8.61 1.15
C PHE A 165 -17.18 -7.98 0.89
N LEU A 166 -16.49 -7.57 1.95
CA LEU A 166 -15.19 -6.91 1.81
C LEU A 166 -14.09 -7.90 1.42
N ASP A 167 -14.12 -9.13 1.93
CA ASP A 167 -13.16 -10.18 1.59
C ASP A 167 -13.22 -10.54 0.10
N ASN A 168 -14.44 -10.75 -0.42
CA ASN A 168 -14.69 -11.01 -1.83
C ASN A 168 -14.23 -9.83 -2.70
N HIS A 169 -14.52 -8.59 -2.27
CA HIS A 169 -14.09 -7.39 -2.99
C HIS A 169 -12.55 -7.29 -3.03
N LEU A 170 -11.86 -7.46 -1.90
CA LEU A 170 -10.39 -7.45 -1.87
C LEU A 170 -9.80 -8.50 -2.81
N ARG A 171 -10.29 -9.74 -2.75
CA ARG A 171 -9.85 -10.84 -3.64
C ARG A 171 -10.05 -10.51 -5.11
N GLN A 172 -11.20 -9.93 -5.45
CA GLN A 172 -11.49 -9.52 -6.82
C GLN A 172 -10.50 -8.45 -7.31
N ILE A 173 -10.20 -7.44 -6.49
CA ILE A 173 -9.25 -6.39 -6.86
C ILE A 173 -7.84 -6.94 -6.99
N ILE A 174 -7.38 -7.76 -6.04
CA ILE A 174 -6.06 -8.43 -6.12
C ILE A 174 -5.96 -9.23 -7.42
N HIS A 175 -6.93 -10.10 -7.68
CA HIS A 175 -6.95 -10.92 -8.89
C HIS A 175 -6.92 -10.08 -10.17
N THR A 176 -7.64 -8.96 -10.20
CA THR A 176 -7.66 -8.04 -11.34
C THR A 176 -6.28 -7.42 -11.56
N ILE A 177 -5.61 -6.98 -10.49
CA ILE A 177 -4.27 -6.37 -10.59
C ILE A 177 -3.23 -7.38 -11.07
N GLU A 178 -3.26 -8.59 -10.51
CA GLU A 178 -2.29 -9.65 -10.80
C GLU A 178 -2.45 -10.25 -12.20
N THR A 179 -3.67 -10.34 -12.73
CA THR A 179 -3.94 -11.03 -14.00
C THR A 179 -4.24 -10.12 -15.18
N GLN A 180 -4.67 -8.88 -14.95
CA GLN A 180 -5.15 -7.97 -16.00
C GLN A 180 -4.36 -6.66 -16.06
N SER A 181 -3.25 -6.55 -15.34
CA SER A 181 -2.46 -5.31 -15.27
C SER A 181 -0.96 -5.60 -15.34
N ASN A 182 -0.19 -4.60 -15.76
CA ASN A 182 1.29 -4.63 -15.76
C ASN A 182 1.89 -4.13 -14.44
N VAL A 183 1.07 -3.94 -13.40
CA VAL A 183 1.53 -3.57 -12.06
C VAL A 183 1.87 -4.84 -11.29
N GLU A 184 3.10 -4.92 -10.81
CA GLU A 184 3.54 -5.99 -9.92
C GLU A 184 3.02 -5.72 -8.51
N LEU A 185 2.33 -6.71 -7.91
CA LEU A 185 1.76 -6.60 -6.57
C LEU A 185 2.58 -7.40 -5.56
N LEU A 186 2.91 -6.78 -4.43
CA LEU A 186 3.58 -7.40 -3.28
C LEU A 186 2.87 -6.98 -2.00
N ALA A 187 2.82 -7.85 -0.99
CA ALA A 187 2.34 -7.49 0.34
C ALA A 187 3.37 -7.76 1.45
N ILE A 188 3.37 -6.88 2.44
CA ILE A 188 4.11 -6.99 3.70
C ILE A 188 3.09 -7.07 4.83
N GLY A 189 2.92 -8.27 5.37
CA GLY A 189 2.13 -8.55 6.55
C GLY A 189 2.87 -8.11 7.82
N ILE A 190 2.31 -7.16 8.57
CA ILE A 190 2.89 -6.70 9.83
C ILE A 190 2.33 -7.53 10.97
N GLY A 191 3.09 -8.51 11.47
CA GLY A 191 2.68 -9.41 12.56
C GLY A 191 1.53 -10.36 12.21
N HIS A 192 1.11 -10.38 10.94
CA HIS A 192 -0.03 -11.15 10.46
C HIS A 192 0.28 -11.76 9.09
N ASP A 193 -0.18 -12.99 8.90
CA ASP A 193 -0.05 -13.71 7.63
C ASP A 193 -1.07 -13.19 6.60
N VAL A 194 -0.55 -12.67 5.50
CA VAL A 194 -1.32 -12.11 4.38
C VAL A 194 -1.31 -13.01 3.13
N THR A 195 -0.69 -14.20 3.20
CA THR A 195 -0.59 -15.16 2.09
C THR A 195 -1.95 -15.66 1.61
N LYS A 196 -2.98 -15.61 2.46
CA LYS A 196 -4.37 -15.91 2.09
C LYS A 196 -4.95 -14.97 1.02
N TYR A 197 -4.32 -13.83 0.79
CA TYR A 197 -4.74 -12.81 -0.15
C TYR A 197 -3.74 -12.60 -1.29
N TYR A 198 -2.45 -12.50 -0.97
CA TYR A 198 -1.42 -12.07 -1.92
C TYR A 198 -0.45 -13.22 -2.23
N GLU A 199 -0.30 -13.54 -3.51
CA GLU A 199 0.62 -14.59 -3.98
C GLU A 199 2.07 -14.26 -3.63
N ARG A 200 2.48 -13.01 -3.87
CA ARG A 200 3.78 -12.48 -3.47
C ARG A 200 3.63 -11.73 -2.17
N SER A 201 4.04 -12.34 -1.07
CA SER A 201 4.00 -11.70 0.24
C SER A 201 5.13 -12.11 1.17
N ILE A 202 5.42 -11.22 2.12
CA ILE A 202 6.31 -11.47 3.25
C ILE A 202 5.59 -11.09 4.54
N THR A 203 5.89 -11.79 5.63
CA THR A 203 5.41 -11.42 6.96
C THR A 203 6.61 -11.00 7.80
N ILE A 204 6.52 -9.84 8.45
CA ILE A 204 7.55 -9.34 9.35
C ILE A 204 6.96 -9.06 10.73
N ASN A 205 7.70 -9.42 11.76
CA ASN A 205 7.36 -9.14 13.15
C ASN A 205 8.21 -7.99 13.71
N ARG A 206 9.33 -7.69 13.04
CA ARG A 206 10.33 -6.71 13.48
C ARG A 206 10.93 -5.98 12.29
N ALA A 207 11.43 -4.76 12.54
CA ALA A 207 12.01 -3.93 11.48
C ALA A 207 13.31 -4.53 10.92
N GLU A 208 14.04 -5.28 11.73
CA GLU A 208 15.30 -5.89 11.31
C GLU A 208 15.08 -6.98 10.25
N GLU A 209 13.96 -7.70 10.30
CA GLU A 209 13.56 -8.75 9.34
C GLU A 209 13.29 -8.17 7.95
N LEU A 210 12.98 -6.87 7.88
CA LEU A 210 12.70 -6.18 6.63
C LEU A 210 13.92 -6.16 5.71
N ALA A 211 15.13 -5.95 6.24
CA ALA A 211 16.33 -5.82 5.41
C ALA A 211 16.61 -7.13 4.65
N GLU A 212 16.52 -8.27 5.33
CA GLU A 212 16.74 -9.60 4.75
C GLU A 212 15.61 -9.97 3.77
N ALA A 213 14.35 -9.80 4.19
CA ALA A 213 13.19 -10.14 3.38
C ALA A 213 13.04 -9.25 2.14
N LEU A 214 13.30 -7.95 2.26
CA LEU A 214 13.34 -7.06 1.10
C LEU A 214 14.49 -7.41 0.19
N LEU A 215 15.69 -7.73 0.69
CA LEU A 215 16.80 -8.01 -0.20
C LEU A 215 16.50 -9.25 -1.05
N GLU A 216 15.92 -10.29 -0.47
CA GLU A 216 15.52 -11.49 -1.20
C GLU A 216 14.40 -11.20 -2.22
N LYS A 217 13.30 -10.55 -1.80
CA LYS A 217 12.15 -10.29 -2.67
C LYS A 217 12.39 -9.17 -3.68
N LEU A 218 13.11 -8.12 -3.32
CA LEU A 218 13.55 -7.11 -4.27
C LEU A 218 14.55 -7.72 -5.26
N THR A 219 15.43 -8.63 -4.85
CA THR A 219 16.32 -9.31 -5.80
C THR A 219 15.53 -10.19 -6.78
N GLU A 220 14.52 -10.93 -6.31
CA GLU A 220 13.59 -11.66 -7.19
C GLU A 220 12.82 -10.72 -8.14
N LEU A 221 12.36 -9.57 -7.64
CA LEU A 221 11.68 -8.56 -8.45
C LEU A 221 12.66 -7.96 -9.48
N PHE A 222 13.87 -7.58 -9.10
CA PHE A 222 14.81 -6.83 -9.95
C PHE A 222 15.67 -7.68 -10.89
N ASN A 223 15.69 -9.01 -10.73
CA ASN A 223 16.43 -9.92 -11.61
C ASN A 223 15.64 -10.43 -12.83
N ASN A 224 14.34 -10.11 -12.92
CA ASN A 224 13.48 -10.36 -14.10
C ASN A 224 13.25 -9.06 -14.89
#